data_AF-A0A949DGM4-F1
#
_entry.id   AF-A0A949DGM4-F1
#
_cell.length_a   1.000
_cell.length_b   1.000
_cell.length_c   1.000
_cell.angle_alpha   90.00
_cell.angle_beta   90.00
_cell.angle_gamma   90.00
#
_symmetry.space_group_name_H-M   'P 1'
#
loop_
_entity.id
_entity.type
_entity.pdbx_description
1 polymer ?
#
loop_
_entity_poly.entity_id
_entity_poly.type
_entity_poly.pdbx_seq_one_letter_code
_entity_poly.pdbx_strand_id
1 'polypeptide(L)'
;MNNKNHSFEKILSVSSENINYTLLGFSKIEWSEFLLNPRRLRGSDFLMRWSQGVWSDHRLMDGINSSSDFYAIPYGPSGTAPHDDVRAFELYFERLEAAGLGDIKRPDLLIFKKQDKLEIEKIIEKYNGLAELPFIKEESLKPLLSKVIIGVECENSLWKAEKMPDFNTALRPQKRLEGKLGLAKNAVLPTIIIKEEDREPLKKWEEMNKLQIHVWHVFYDRAYGISLNEAERLIEEKVTLPTIQIFQAPGGATTQKAIYKFYYHYGYPLGKATQEPKLLPACVEDKNGHILPYVKFDGGSLKISEECLNILHKL
;
A
#
# COMPACT_ATOMS: atom_id res chain seq x y z
N MET A 1 5.18 -24.48 8.08
CA MET A 1 4.61 -25.22 9.23
C MET A 1 3.12 -24.95 9.27
N ASN A 2 2.31 -26.01 9.43
CA ASN A 2 0.85 -26.02 9.33
C ASN A 2 0.17 -24.90 10.15
N ASN A 3 -0.42 -23.94 9.46
CA ASN A 3 -1.39 -23.01 10.05
C ASN A 3 -2.73 -23.74 10.14
N LYS A 4 -2.90 -24.57 11.18
CA LYS A 4 -4.22 -25.10 11.52
C LYS A 4 -4.99 -23.96 12.17
N ASN A 5 -5.72 -23.19 11.37
CA ASN A 5 -6.81 -22.38 11.92
C ASN A 5 -7.68 -23.31 12.76
N HIS A 6 -7.95 -22.89 14.00
CA HIS A 6 -8.77 -23.64 14.94
C HIS A 6 -10.13 -23.94 14.29
N SER A 7 -10.67 -25.15 14.45
CA SER A 7 -11.93 -25.55 13.79
C SER A 7 -13.08 -24.58 14.08
N PHE A 8 -13.05 -23.97 15.27
CA PHE A 8 -13.97 -22.91 15.68
C PHE A 8 -13.90 -21.65 14.81
N GLU A 9 -12.70 -21.16 14.48
CA GLU A 9 -12.55 -19.97 13.64
C GLU A 9 -13.01 -20.24 12.20
N LYS A 10 -12.80 -21.47 11.72
CA LYS A 10 -13.27 -21.90 10.40
C LYS A 10 -14.79 -21.97 10.31
N ILE A 11 -15.48 -22.29 11.42
CA ILE A 11 -16.94 -22.35 11.52
C ILE A 11 -17.58 -20.97 11.64
N LEU A 12 -16.89 -20.00 12.25
CA LEU A 12 -17.40 -18.62 12.41
C LEU A 12 -17.08 -17.67 11.25
N SER A 13 -16.27 -18.12 10.29
CA SER A 13 -15.89 -17.35 9.10
C SER A 13 -16.91 -17.55 7.96
N VAL A 14 -18.19 -17.24 8.23
CA VAL A 14 -19.27 -17.26 7.24
C VAL A 14 -19.77 -15.84 7.01
N SER A 15 -19.86 -15.43 5.74
CA SER A 15 -20.40 -14.11 5.38
C SER A 15 -21.87 -13.96 5.79
N SER A 16 -22.29 -12.71 6.01
CA SER A 16 -23.66 -12.34 6.34
C SER A 16 -24.69 -12.95 5.37
N GLU A 17 -24.37 -13.00 4.07
CA GLU A 17 -25.23 -13.62 3.07
C GLU A 17 -25.35 -15.14 3.25
N ASN A 18 -24.25 -15.83 3.57
CA ASN A 18 -24.26 -17.28 3.79
C ASN A 18 -25.03 -17.67 5.06
N ILE A 19 -25.04 -16.82 6.09
CA ILE A 19 -25.87 -16.98 7.29
C ILE A 19 -27.36 -16.93 6.90
N ASN A 20 -27.76 -16.01 6.03
CA ASN A 20 -29.15 -15.92 5.55
C ASN A 20 -29.60 -17.14 4.74
N TYR A 21 -28.71 -17.72 3.93
CA TYR A 21 -29.03 -18.94 3.16
C TYR A 21 -29.06 -20.21 4.03
N THR A 22 -28.22 -20.29 5.06
CA THR A 22 -28.09 -21.50 5.91
C THR A 22 -29.13 -21.54 7.03
N LEU A 23 -29.64 -20.38 7.47
CA LEU A 23 -30.61 -20.23 8.55
C LEU A 23 -32.02 -19.88 8.04
N LEU A 24 -32.48 -20.54 6.98
CA LEU A 24 -33.87 -20.49 6.54
C LEU A 24 -34.81 -20.85 7.70
N GLY A 25 -35.39 -19.84 8.35
CA GLY A 25 -36.34 -20.01 9.45
C GLY A 25 -35.98 -19.29 10.77
N PHE A 26 -34.77 -18.74 10.92
CA PHE A 26 -34.45 -17.87 12.05
C PHE A 26 -34.51 -16.41 11.62
N SER A 27 -35.59 -15.71 11.99
CA SER A 27 -35.68 -14.26 11.83
C SER A 27 -34.78 -13.60 12.86
N LYS A 28 -33.53 -13.34 12.45
CA LYS A 28 -32.54 -12.49 13.12
C LYS A 28 -32.04 -13.06 14.45
N ILE A 29 -30.80 -13.53 14.43
CA ILE A 29 -30.06 -13.87 15.65
C ILE A 29 -29.51 -12.56 16.23
N GLU A 30 -30.02 -12.09 17.38
CA GLU A 30 -29.60 -10.84 18.05
C GLU A 30 -28.07 -10.68 18.19
N TRP A 31 -27.35 -11.78 18.44
CA TRP A 31 -25.89 -11.77 18.57
C TRP A 31 -25.13 -11.95 17.24
N SER A 32 -25.80 -12.24 16.13
CA SER A 32 -25.17 -12.08 14.79
C SER A 32 -24.91 -10.61 14.47
N GLU A 33 -25.65 -9.70 15.12
CA GLU A 33 -25.39 -8.27 15.06
C GLU A 33 -24.20 -7.85 15.93
N PHE A 34 -23.72 -8.73 16.81
CA PHE A 34 -22.55 -8.50 17.67
C PHE A 34 -21.21 -8.59 16.93
N LEU A 35 -21.22 -8.82 15.61
CA LEU A 35 -20.03 -8.62 14.80
C LEU A 35 -19.77 -7.11 14.60
N LEU A 36 -19.19 -6.49 15.62
CA LEU A 36 -18.06 -5.61 15.37
C LEU A 36 -16.99 -6.49 14.74
N ASN A 37 -16.85 -6.56 13.41
CA ASN A 37 -15.66 -7.14 12.77
C ASN A 37 -14.82 -6.10 12.03
N PRO A 38 -14.20 -5.14 12.76
CA PRO A 38 -13.06 -4.46 12.17
C PRO A 38 -12.01 -5.50 11.73
N ARG A 39 -10.97 -5.19 10.97
CA ARG A 39 -9.70 -5.92 11.12
C ARG A 39 -9.14 -5.62 12.53
N ARG A 40 -9.65 -6.37 13.52
CA ARG A 40 -10.11 -5.93 14.85
C ARG A 40 -9.04 -5.38 15.81
N LEU A 41 -9.31 -4.18 16.33
CA LEU A 41 -8.58 -3.41 17.35
C LEU A 41 -7.28 -2.73 16.92
N ARG A 42 -7.33 -1.84 15.91
CA ARG A 42 -6.45 -0.65 15.98
C ARG A 42 -7.20 0.66 16.16
N GLY A 43 -8.53 0.63 16.32
CA GLY A 43 -9.33 1.81 16.60
C GLY A 43 -9.15 2.90 15.55
N SER A 44 -9.24 4.15 15.99
CA SER A 44 -9.04 5.35 15.17
C SER A 44 -7.69 5.39 14.43
N ASP A 45 -6.64 4.73 14.94
CA ASP A 45 -5.33 4.65 14.28
C ASP A 45 -5.42 3.86 12.97
N PHE A 46 -6.20 2.77 12.90
CA PHE A 46 -6.40 2.06 11.63
C PHE A 46 -6.99 2.99 10.56
N LEU A 47 -8.09 3.67 10.90
CA LEU A 47 -8.81 4.54 9.96
C LEU A 47 -7.92 5.70 9.50
N MET A 48 -7.15 6.28 10.41
CA MET A 48 -6.17 7.31 10.08
C MET A 48 -5.07 6.78 9.15
N ARG A 49 -4.49 5.60 9.43
CA ARG A 49 -3.44 4.99 8.59
C ARG A 49 -3.94 4.59 7.22
N TRP A 50 -5.18 4.10 7.15
CA TRP A 50 -5.85 3.81 5.90
C TRP A 50 -6.11 5.08 5.09
N SER A 51 -6.68 6.12 5.69
CA SER A 51 -6.86 7.42 5.03
C SER A 51 -5.53 8.00 4.54
N GLN A 52 -4.46 7.84 5.31
CA GLN A 52 -3.12 8.26 4.92
C GLN A 52 -2.60 7.48 3.70
N GLY A 53 -2.84 6.16 3.64
CA GLY A 53 -2.46 5.33 2.49
C GLY A 53 -3.19 5.72 1.21
N VAL A 54 -4.51 5.83 1.27
CA VAL A 54 -5.32 6.29 0.13
C VAL A 54 -4.85 7.66 -0.35
N TRP A 55 -4.59 8.57 0.60
CA TRP A 55 -4.08 9.90 0.29
C TRP A 55 -2.72 9.86 -0.42
N SER A 56 -1.78 9.03 0.03
CA SER A 56 -0.47 8.93 -0.63
C SER A 56 -0.58 8.43 -2.07
N ASP A 57 -1.44 7.45 -2.31
CA ASP A 57 -1.62 6.82 -3.61
C ASP A 57 -2.24 7.81 -4.60
N HIS A 58 -3.30 8.51 -4.18
CA HIS A 58 -3.91 9.59 -4.96
C HIS A 58 -2.89 10.68 -5.31
N ARG A 59 -2.07 11.11 -4.34
CA ARG A 59 -1.08 12.18 -4.57
C ARG A 59 0.01 11.77 -5.57
N LEU A 60 0.41 10.49 -5.57
CA LEU A 60 1.35 9.95 -6.55
C LEU A 60 0.71 9.89 -7.94
N MET A 61 -0.51 9.35 -8.04
CA MET A 61 -1.23 9.28 -9.30
C MET A 61 -1.47 10.66 -9.90
N ASP A 62 -1.96 11.63 -9.12
CA ASP A 62 -2.18 12.99 -9.58
C ASP A 62 -0.88 13.66 -10.04
N GLY A 63 0.21 13.45 -9.29
CA GLY A 63 1.54 13.93 -9.66
C GLY A 63 1.98 13.40 -11.02
N ILE A 64 1.89 12.08 -11.22
CA ILE A 64 2.23 11.45 -12.52
C ILE A 64 1.28 11.90 -13.62
N ASN A 65 -0.03 11.90 -13.37
CA ASN A 65 -1.06 12.27 -14.34
C ASN A 65 -1.02 13.75 -14.72
N SER A 66 -0.43 14.61 -13.89
CA SER A 66 -0.15 16.01 -14.22
C SER A 66 1.07 16.20 -15.13
N SER A 67 1.94 15.19 -15.24
CA SER A 67 3.09 15.22 -16.16
C SER A 67 2.65 15.14 -17.62
N SER A 68 3.54 15.53 -18.54
CA SER A 68 3.30 15.46 -19.99
C SER A 68 3.30 14.02 -20.51
N ASP A 69 4.16 13.17 -19.96
CA ASP A 69 4.61 11.97 -20.67
C ASP A 69 4.08 10.66 -20.07
N PHE A 70 3.57 10.70 -18.84
CA PHE A 70 3.15 9.50 -18.11
C PHE A 70 1.72 9.55 -17.61
N TYR A 71 1.14 8.36 -17.45
CA TYR A 71 -0.21 8.13 -16.96
C TYR A 71 -0.20 7.01 -15.92
N ALA A 72 -0.88 7.20 -14.80
CA ALA A 72 -0.95 6.28 -13.68
C ALA A 72 -2.40 5.89 -13.39
N ILE A 73 -2.61 4.61 -13.08
CA ILE A 73 -3.89 4.07 -12.61
C ILE A 73 -3.68 3.21 -11.36
N PRO A 74 -4.71 3.05 -10.52
CA PRO A 74 -4.68 2.07 -9.44
C PRO A 74 -4.80 0.65 -10.01
N TYR A 75 -4.15 -0.31 -9.34
CA TYR A 75 -4.08 -1.70 -9.78
C TYR A 75 -4.26 -2.71 -8.65
N GLY A 76 -3.50 -2.52 -7.58
CA GLY A 76 -3.55 -3.40 -6.43
C GLY A 76 -4.87 -3.28 -5.66
N PRO A 77 -5.16 -4.27 -4.78
CA PRO A 77 -6.30 -4.22 -3.88
C PRO A 77 -6.44 -2.92 -3.09
N SER A 78 -5.31 -2.32 -2.67
CA SER A 78 -5.27 -1.07 -1.90
C SER A 78 -5.73 0.14 -2.71
N GLY A 79 -5.21 0.30 -3.93
CA GLY A 79 -5.38 1.53 -4.71
C GLY A 79 -6.78 1.73 -5.29
N THR A 80 -7.61 0.70 -5.27
CA THR A 80 -8.97 0.67 -5.84
C THR A 80 -10.07 0.51 -4.78
N ALA A 81 -9.67 0.31 -3.51
CA ALA A 81 -10.62 0.12 -2.43
C ALA A 81 -11.48 1.40 -2.25
N PRO A 82 -12.78 1.26 -1.88
CA PRO A 82 -13.61 2.39 -1.51
C PRO A 82 -12.92 3.24 -0.43
N HIS A 83 -13.01 4.57 -0.49
CA HIS A 83 -12.23 5.49 0.37
C HIS A 83 -13.07 6.34 1.34
N ASP A 84 -14.39 6.39 1.15
CA ASP A 84 -15.29 7.25 1.93
C ASP A 84 -16.30 6.48 2.79
N ASP A 85 -16.35 5.15 2.64
CA ASP A 85 -17.26 4.29 3.39
C ASP A 85 -16.52 3.05 3.90
N VAL A 86 -16.39 2.95 5.22
CA VAL A 86 -15.73 1.83 5.89
C VAL A 86 -16.48 0.52 5.66
N ARG A 87 -17.80 0.54 5.55
CA ARG A 87 -18.58 -0.66 5.26
C ARG A 87 -18.33 -1.13 3.83
N ALA A 88 -18.29 -0.19 2.87
CA ALA A 88 -17.93 -0.52 1.49
C ALA A 88 -16.51 -1.09 1.40
N PHE A 89 -15.57 -0.55 2.19
CA PHE A 89 -14.21 -1.06 2.31
C PHE A 89 -14.16 -2.48 2.89
N GLU A 90 -14.95 -2.80 3.92
CA GLU A 90 -15.04 -4.16 4.47
C GLU A 90 -15.59 -5.16 3.43
N LEU A 91 -16.72 -4.82 2.80
CA LEU A 91 -17.34 -5.64 1.75
C LEU A 91 -16.40 -5.87 0.56
N TYR A 92 -15.57 -4.88 0.25
CA TYR A 92 -14.57 -4.98 -0.81
C TYR A 92 -13.53 -6.09 -0.52
N PHE A 93 -13.04 -6.21 0.72
CA PHE A 93 -12.11 -7.28 1.08
C PHE A 93 -12.79 -8.64 1.17
N GLU A 94 -14.03 -8.72 1.67
CA GLU A 94 -14.80 -9.95 1.64
C GLU A 94 -15.00 -10.45 0.20
N ARG A 95 -15.26 -9.52 -0.74
CA ARG A 95 -15.34 -9.82 -2.17
C ARG A 95 -14.00 -10.34 -2.73
N LEU A 96 -12.87 -9.76 -2.31
CA LEU A 96 -11.54 -10.20 -2.75
C LEU A 96 -11.20 -11.61 -2.27
N GLU A 97 -11.52 -11.90 -1.00
CA GLU A 97 -11.35 -13.23 -0.41
C GLU A 97 -12.26 -14.24 -1.12
N ALA A 98 -13.53 -13.90 -1.37
CA ALA A 98 -14.47 -14.74 -2.11
C ALA A 98 -14.05 -15.01 -3.56
N ALA A 99 -13.37 -14.05 -4.20
CA ALA A 99 -12.81 -14.21 -5.55
C ALA A 99 -11.56 -15.12 -5.57
N GLY A 100 -11.03 -15.52 -4.40
CA GLY A 100 -9.79 -16.30 -4.29
C GLY A 100 -8.54 -15.49 -4.64
N LEU A 101 -8.62 -14.15 -4.58
CA LEU A 101 -7.55 -13.23 -4.97
C LEU A 101 -6.92 -12.52 -3.76
N GLY A 102 -7.44 -12.76 -2.55
CA GLY A 102 -6.93 -12.15 -1.31
C GLY A 102 -5.46 -12.47 -0.99
N ASP A 103 -4.95 -13.61 -1.45
CA ASP A 103 -3.55 -14.03 -1.25
C ASP A 103 -2.61 -13.56 -2.37
N ILE A 104 -3.13 -12.98 -3.46
CA ILE A 104 -2.32 -12.52 -4.59
C ILE A 104 -1.80 -11.11 -4.31
N LYS A 105 -0.48 -10.97 -4.19
CA LYS A 105 0.18 -9.66 -4.10
C LYS A 105 0.32 -9.04 -5.49
N ARG A 106 -0.05 -7.76 -5.58
CA ARG A 106 0.12 -6.88 -6.74
C ARG A 106 0.71 -5.55 -6.27
N PRO A 107 1.47 -4.83 -7.12
CA PRO A 107 1.80 -3.44 -6.85
C PRO A 107 0.52 -2.59 -6.81
N ASP A 108 0.55 -1.50 -6.06
CA ASP A 108 -0.60 -0.62 -5.87
C ASP A 108 -0.99 0.14 -7.13
N LEU A 109 -0.01 0.63 -7.90
CA LEU A 109 -0.22 1.41 -9.13
C LEU A 109 0.48 0.78 -10.34
N LEU A 110 -0.04 1.11 -11.52
CA LEU A 110 0.64 0.87 -12.80
C LEU A 110 0.89 2.20 -13.52
N ILE A 111 2.09 2.35 -14.08
CA ILE A 111 2.51 3.55 -14.82
C ILE A 111 2.64 3.20 -16.31
N PHE A 112 2.16 4.08 -17.17
CA PHE A 112 2.08 3.94 -18.62
C PHE A 112 2.61 5.20 -19.31
N LYS A 113 2.84 5.10 -20.62
CA LYS A 113 3.04 6.28 -21.47
C LYS A 113 1.71 6.99 -21.67
N LYS A 114 1.71 8.32 -21.55
CA LYS A 114 0.50 9.14 -21.67
C LYS A 114 -0.17 9.03 -23.03
N GLN A 115 0.61 8.81 -24.09
CA GLN A 115 0.08 8.59 -25.45
C GLN A 115 -0.84 7.36 -25.54
N ASP A 116 -0.67 6.36 -24.67
CA ASP A 116 -1.45 5.12 -24.67
C ASP A 116 -2.73 5.25 -23.82
N LYS A 117 -2.97 6.40 -23.17
CA LYS A 117 -4.07 6.63 -22.23
C LYS A 117 -5.44 6.20 -22.80
N LEU A 118 -5.77 6.62 -24.02
CA LEU A 118 -7.07 6.29 -24.64
C LEU A 118 -7.23 4.80 -24.90
N GLU A 119 -6.14 4.08 -25.18
CA GLU A 119 -6.17 2.63 -25.37
C GLU A 119 -6.35 1.92 -24.02
N ILE A 120 -5.65 2.39 -22.99
CA ILE A 120 -5.74 1.87 -21.62
C ILE A 120 -7.16 2.05 -21.07
N GLU A 121 -7.75 3.24 -21.22
CA GLU A 121 -9.12 3.53 -20.79
C GLU A 121 -10.13 2.58 -21.48
N LYS A 122 -9.98 2.33 -22.78
CA LYS A 122 -10.82 1.35 -23.49
C LYS A 122 -10.63 -0.09 -23.01
N ILE A 123 -9.42 -0.48 -22.58
CA ILE A 123 -9.19 -1.80 -22.00
C ILE A 123 -9.90 -1.90 -20.64
N ILE A 124 -9.78 -0.87 -19.81
CA ILE A 124 -10.41 -0.78 -18.49
C ILE A 124 -11.95 -0.80 -18.59
N GLU A 125 -12.52 -0.09 -19.58
CA GLU A 125 -13.96 -0.10 -19.82
C GLU A 125 -14.52 -1.50 -20.13
N LYS A 126 -13.74 -2.36 -20.82
CA LYS A 126 -14.13 -3.76 -21.06
C LYS A 126 -14.23 -4.59 -19.78
N TYR A 127 -13.59 -4.12 -18.72
CA TYR A 127 -13.61 -4.72 -17.39
C TYR A 127 -14.57 -4.01 -16.43
N ASN A 128 -15.47 -3.16 -16.94
CA ASN A 128 -16.40 -2.37 -16.15
C ASN A 128 -15.72 -1.35 -15.21
N GLY A 129 -14.51 -0.90 -15.54
CA GLY A 129 -13.85 0.20 -14.84
C GLY A 129 -12.70 -0.21 -13.91
N LEU A 130 -12.07 0.79 -13.31
CA LEU A 130 -10.88 0.62 -12.45
C LEU A 130 -11.17 -0.21 -11.19
N ALA A 131 -12.36 -0.07 -10.61
CA ALA A 131 -12.76 -0.75 -9.38
C ALA A 131 -12.77 -2.29 -9.51
N GLU A 132 -12.81 -2.81 -10.75
CA GLU A 132 -12.91 -4.23 -11.02
C GLU A 132 -11.54 -4.92 -11.23
N LEU A 133 -10.48 -4.14 -11.52
CA LEU A 133 -9.12 -4.68 -11.76
C LEU A 133 -8.60 -5.64 -10.67
N PRO A 134 -8.79 -5.36 -9.37
CA PRO A 134 -8.35 -6.26 -8.29
C PRO A 134 -9.04 -7.62 -8.31
N PHE A 135 -10.23 -7.70 -8.90
CA PHE A 135 -11.06 -8.90 -8.95
C PHE A 135 -10.84 -9.73 -10.22
N ILE A 136 -9.99 -9.24 -11.12
CA ILE A 136 -9.69 -9.90 -12.39
C ILE A 136 -8.37 -10.64 -12.27
N LYS A 137 -8.33 -11.89 -12.75
CA LYS A 137 -7.11 -12.71 -12.75
C LYS A 137 -6.03 -12.12 -13.65
N GLU A 138 -4.78 -12.28 -13.25
CA GLU A 138 -3.62 -11.71 -13.92
C GLU A 138 -3.55 -12.07 -15.41
N GLU A 139 -3.88 -13.32 -15.77
CA GLU A 139 -3.81 -13.79 -17.14
C GLU A 139 -4.74 -13.03 -18.08
N SER A 140 -5.88 -12.57 -17.54
CA SER A 140 -6.84 -11.75 -18.29
C SER A 140 -6.34 -10.31 -18.47
N LEU A 141 -5.50 -9.82 -17.57
CA LEU A 141 -4.97 -8.44 -17.60
C LEU A 141 -3.72 -8.29 -18.49
N LYS A 142 -3.24 -9.36 -19.15
CA LYS A 142 -2.10 -9.30 -20.08
C LYS A 142 -2.18 -8.17 -21.11
N PRO A 143 -3.33 -7.86 -21.75
CA PRO A 143 -3.41 -6.73 -22.68
C PRO A 143 -3.07 -5.39 -22.01
N LEU A 144 -3.54 -5.19 -20.78
CA LEU A 144 -3.22 -4.01 -19.98
C LEU A 144 -1.74 -4.00 -19.60
N LEU A 145 -1.25 -5.10 -19.03
CA LEU A 145 0.13 -5.24 -18.54
C LEU A 145 1.17 -5.07 -19.65
N SER A 146 0.85 -5.42 -20.90
CA SER A 146 1.74 -5.23 -22.05
C SER A 146 2.10 -3.78 -22.36
N LYS A 147 1.37 -2.82 -21.79
CA LYS A 147 1.58 -1.37 -21.98
C LYS A 147 2.25 -0.70 -20.77
N VAL A 148 2.44 -1.44 -19.69
CA VAL A 148 3.00 -0.92 -18.43
C VAL A 148 4.49 -0.65 -18.60
N ILE A 149 4.93 0.49 -18.07
CA ILE A 149 6.35 0.82 -17.91
C ILE A 149 6.86 0.20 -16.61
N ILE A 150 6.17 0.46 -15.50
CA ILE A 150 6.48 -0.10 -14.18
C ILE A 150 5.22 -0.34 -13.35
N GLY A 151 5.31 -1.31 -12.43
CA GLY A 151 4.47 -1.36 -11.24
C GLY A 151 5.04 -0.52 -10.11
N VAL A 152 4.19 0.01 -9.25
CA VAL A 152 4.60 0.78 -8.07
C VAL A 152 3.93 0.24 -6.82
N GLU A 153 4.73 -0.18 -5.85
CA GLU A 153 4.27 -0.39 -4.46
C GLU A 153 4.36 0.94 -3.72
N CYS A 154 3.26 1.38 -3.14
CA CYS A 154 3.16 2.65 -2.45
C CYS A 154 3.36 2.47 -0.95
N GLU A 155 4.21 3.31 -0.37
CA GLU A 155 4.45 3.37 1.06
C GLU A 155 4.34 4.81 1.53
N ASN A 156 4.06 5.02 2.83
CA ASN A 156 3.84 6.36 3.36
C ASN A 156 4.35 6.55 4.78
N SER A 157 4.52 7.82 5.15
CA SER A 157 5.04 8.23 6.44
C SER A 157 4.47 9.57 6.91
N LEU A 158 4.16 9.66 8.20
CA LEU A 158 3.58 10.84 8.85
C LEU A 158 4.60 11.96 9.13
N TRP A 159 5.75 11.91 8.48
CA TRP A 159 6.84 12.85 8.73
C TRP A 159 6.96 13.89 7.64
N LYS A 160 7.43 15.09 8.04
CA LYS A 160 8.02 16.06 7.12
C LYS A 160 9.50 15.70 6.96
N ALA A 161 9.86 15.20 5.79
CA ALA A 161 11.19 14.72 5.45
C ALA A 161 12.26 15.78 5.73
N GLU A 162 12.06 17.02 5.28
CA GLU A 162 13.05 18.11 5.43
C GLU A 162 13.25 18.53 6.90
N LYS A 163 12.31 18.21 7.79
CA LYS A 163 12.39 18.54 9.23
C LYS A 163 13.00 17.41 10.07
N MET A 164 13.34 16.29 9.45
CA MET A 164 13.96 15.20 10.19
C MET A 164 15.41 15.56 10.57
N PRO A 165 15.85 15.29 11.81
CA PRO A 165 17.16 15.71 12.32
C PRO A 165 18.36 15.34 11.42
N ASP A 166 18.32 14.18 10.79
CA ASP A 166 19.42 13.65 9.97
C ASP A 166 19.17 13.78 8.46
N PHE A 167 18.22 14.61 8.01
CA PHE A 167 17.83 14.73 6.60
C PHE A 167 19.04 14.97 5.68
N ASN A 168 19.92 15.93 5.99
CA ASN A 168 21.09 16.24 5.17
C ASN A 168 22.39 15.63 5.69
N THR A 169 22.31 14.63 6.57
CA THR A 169 23.50 14.00 7.14
C THR A 169 24.12 13.04 6.13
N ALA A 170 25.34 13.33 5.69
CA ALA A 170 26.09 12.48 4.77
C ALA A 170 26.35 11.07 5.36
N LEU A 171 26.27 10.06 4.50
CA LEU A 171 26.59 8.69 4.88
C LEU A 171 28.07 8.55 5.26
N ARG A 172 28.35 7.74 6.29
CA ARG A 172 29.71 7.45 6.75
C ARG A 172 29.86 5.96 7.07
N PRO A 173 31.08 5.39 7.00
CA PRO A 173 31.32 4.00 7.36
C PRO A 173 30.74 3.63 8.73
N GLN A 174 30.00 2.53 8.81
CA GLN A 174 29.37 2.05 10.05
C GLN A 174 29.96 0.71 10.49
N LYS A 175 30.43 0.61 11.74
CA LYS A 175 30.89 -0.65 12.33
C LYS A 175 29.82 -1.75 12.26
N ARG A 176 28.54 -1.39 12.48
CA ARG A 176 27.39 -2.32 12.42
C ARG A 176 27.11 -2.86 11.01
N LEU A 177 27.65 -2.22 9.98
CA LEU A 177 27.50 -2.60 8.56
C LEU A 177 28.84 -3.07 7.98
N GLU A 178 29.76 -3.54 8.84
CA GLU A 178 31.08 -4.02 8.41
C GLU A 178 31.88 -2.97 7.61
N GLY A 179 31.75 -1.69 7.97
CA GLY A 179 32.43 -0.57 7.30
C GLY A 179 31.67 0.03 6.11
N LYS A 180 30.54 -0.55 5.70
CA LYS A 180 29.71 0.02 4.64
C LYS A 180 29.09 1.37 5.05
N LEU A 181 28.76 2.18 4.05
CA LEU A 181 28.19 3.51 4.25
C LEU A 181 26.81 3.44 4.90
N GLY A 182 26.57 4.33 5.86
CA GLY A 182 25.30 4.40 6.57
C GLY A 182 25.30 5.49 7.63
N LEU A 183 24.33 5.42 8.53
CA LEU A 183 24.21 6.31 9.68
C LEU A 183 24.01 5.50 10.96
N ALA A 184 23.99 6.21 12.09
CA ALA A 184 23.71 5.61 13.40
C ALA A 184 22.36 4.88 13.39
N LYS A 185 22.20 3.84 14.21
CA LYS A 185 20.99 3.00 14.25
C LYS A 185 19.72 3.80 14.57
N ASN A 186 19.85 4.88 15.32
CA ASN A 186 18.79 5.79 15.74
C ASN A 186 18.69 7.06 14.88
N ALA A 187 19.40 7.14 13.75
CA ALA A 187 19.31 8.29 12.86
C ALA A 187 17.86 8.45 12.35
N VAL A 188 17.37 9.68 12.39
CA VAL A 188 16.00 10.04 11.99
C VAL A 188 16.09 10.85 10.71
N LEU A 189 15.83 10.16 9.60
CA LEU A 189 15.85 10.69 8.23
C LEU A 189 14.87 9.91 7.36
N PRO A 190 14.54 10.41 6.15
CA PRO A 190 13.62 9.73 5.26
C PRO A 190 14.15 8.36 4.87
N THR A 191 13.29 7.36 5.00
CA THR A 191 13.57 5.99 4.62
C THR A 191 12.49 5.46 3.70
N ILE A 192 12.88 4.81 2.62
CA ILE A 192 11.99 3.95 1.85
C ILE A 192 11.90 2.63 2.62
N ILE A 193 10.68 2.19 2.92
CA ILE A 193 10.43 1.00 3.74
C ILE A 193 9.94 -0.11 2.82
N ILE A 194 10.47 -1.31 2.99
CA ILE A 194 9.93 -2.53 2.36
C ILE A 194 9.68 -3.54 3.46
N LYS A 195 8.50 -4.15 3.48
CA LYS A 195 8.14 -5.17 4.45
C LYS A 195 8.63 -6.54 3.98
N GLU A 196 9.17 -7.34 4.88
CA GLU A 196 9.70 -8.67 4.55
C GLU A 196 8.61 -9.56 3.94
N GLU A 197 7.38 -9.47 4.44
CA GLU A 197 6.25 -10.24 3.92
C GLU A 197 5.90 -9.94 2.46
N ASP A 198 6.24 -8.74 1.96
CA ASP A 198 5.88 -8.28 0.62
C ASP A 198 6.96 -8.61 -0.43
N ARG A 199 8.23 -8.82 -0.01
CA ARG A 199 9.38 -8.97 -0.93
C ARG A 199 9.21 -10.12 -1.93
N GLU A 200 9.10 -11.34 -1.42
CA GLU A 200 9.04 -12.54 -2.27
C GLU A 200 7.77 -12.60 -3.14
N PRO A 201 6.57 -12.22 -2.63
CA PRO A 201 5.40 -12.08 -3.48
C PRO A 201 5.55 -11.05 -4.60
N LEU A 202 6.15 -9.89 -4.33
CA LEU A 202 6.38 -8.85 -5.35
C LEU A 202 7.40 -9.30 -6.40
N LYS A 203 8.50 -9.97 -6.01
CA LYS A 203 9.45 -10.56 -6.96
C LYS A 203 8.80 -11.57 -7.90
N LYS A 204 7.96 -12.47 -7.36
CA LYS A 204 7.23 -13.43 -8.18
C LYS A 204 6.32 -12.72 -9.19
N TRP A 205 5.73 -11.60 -8.80
CA TRP A 205 4.95 -10.77 -9.71
C TRP A 205 5.82 -10.16 -10.81
N GLU A 206 7.01 -9.62 -10.48
CA GLU A 206 7.97 -9.10 -11.47
C GLU A 206 8.39 -10.19 -12.47
N GLU A 207 8.72 -11.39 -11.98
CA GLU A 207 9.14 -12.54 -12.81
C GLU A 207 8.03 -13.01 -13.74
N MET A 208 6.81 -13.13 -13.22
CA MET A 208 5.64 -13.60 -13.97
C MET A 208 5.27 -12.63 -15.09
N ASN A 209 5.30 -11.33 -14.82
CA ASN A 209 4.85 -10.30 -15.75
C ASN A 209 5.99 -9.67 -16.56
N LYS A 210 7.26 -9.94 -16.19
CA LYS A 210 8.46 -9.31 -16.78
C LYS A 210 8.41 -7.78 -16.72
N LEU A 211 7.89 -7.26 -15.63
CA LEU A 211 7.73 -5.83 -15.36
C LEU A 211 8.46 -5.49 -14.07
N GLN A 212 9.17 -4.35 -14.05
CA GLN A 212 9.86 -3.90 -12.86
C GLN A 212 8.88 -3.25 -11.87
N ILE A 213 9.12 -3.46 -10.58
CA ILE A 213 8.43 -2.80 -9.47
C ILE A 213 9.37 -1.79 -8.83
N HIS A 214 8.86 -0.58 -8.65
CA HIS A 214 9.50 0.44 -7.82
C HIS A 214 8.70 0.62 -6.53
N VAL A 215 9.39 0.81 -5.41
CA VAL A 215 8.76 1.18 -4.15
C VAL A 215 8.84 2.68 -3.99
N TRP A 216 7.69 3.35 -3.92
CA TRP A 216 7.57 4.80 -3.79
C TRP A 216 7.07 5.16 -2.41
N HIS A 217 7.90 5.87 -1.65
CA HIS A 217 7.60 6.25 -0.27
C HIS A 217 7.29 7.73 -0.15
N VAL A 218 6.08 8.04 0.32
CA VAL A 218 5.53 9.39 0.41
C VAL A 218 5.63 9.93 1.83
N PHE A 219 6.29 11.09 1.95
CA PHE A 219 6.29 11.94 3.13
C PHE A 219 5.39 13.15 2.89
N TYR A 220 5.13 13.95 3.94
CA TYR A 220 4.28 15.14 3.83
C TYR A 220 4.76 16.12 2.75
N ASP A 221 6.05 16.39 2.71
CA ASP A 221 6.70 17.42 1.92
C ASP A 221 7.53 16.86 0.75
N ARG A 222 7.90 15.58 0.79
CA ARG A 222 8.74 14.91 -0.22
C ARG A 222 8.27 13.50 -0.52
N ALA A 223 8.76 12.93 -1.61
CA ALA A 223 8.66 11.50 -1.86
C ALA A 223 9.98 10.98 -2.43
N TYR A 224 10.25 9.69 -2.21
CA TYR A 224 11.45 9.01 -2.68
C TYR A 224 11.11 7.65 -3.28
N GLY A 225 11.87 7.21 -4.27
CA GLY A 225 11.68 5.93 -4.92
C GLY A 225 12.95 5.07 -4.91
N ILE A 226 12.78 3.76 -5.01
CA ILE A 226 13.85 2.78 -5.23
C ILE A 226 13.29 1.62 -6.06
N SER A 227 14.05 1.08 -7.01
CA SER A 227 13.61 -0.16 -7.69
C SER A 227 13.70 -1.35 -6.72
N LEU A 228 12.81 -2.33 -6.83
CA LEU A 228 12.84 -3.53 -5.99
C LEU A 228 14.19 -4.26 -6.14
N ASN A 229 14.71 -4.41 -7.36
CA ASN A 229 16.03 -4.99 -7.64
C ASN A 229 17.18 -4.31 -6.87
N GLU A 230 17.21 -2.98 -6.86
CA GLU A 230 18.22 -2.22 -6.09
C GLU A 230 18.05 -2.44 -4.58
N ALA A 231 16.81 -2.43 -4.09
CA ALA A 231 16.55 -2.71 -2.68
C ALA A 231 17.03 -4.12 -2.27
N GLU A 232 16.83 -5.12 -3.13
CA GLU A 232 17.31 -6.48 -2.93
C GLU A 232 18.83 -6.57 -2.93
N ARG A 233 19.50 -5.93 -3.89
CA ARG A 233 20.97 -5.82 -3.91
C ARG A 233 21.50 -5.23 -2.60
N LEU A 234 20.88 -4.15 -2.10
CA LEU A 234 21.28 -3.50 -0.86
C LEU A 234 21.07 -4.38 0.38
N ILE A 235 20.05 -5.25 0.38
CA ILE A 235 19.84 -6.26 1.43
C ILE A 235 20.93 -7.33 1.37
N GLU A 236 21.21 -7.88 0.19
CA GLU A 236 22.25 -8.90 -0.04
C GLU A 236 23.63 -8.40 0.37
N GLU A 237 23.93 -7.15 0.03
CA GLU A 237 25.17 -6.47 0.43
C GLU A 237 25.17 -6.07 1.92
N LYS A 238 24.09 -6.29 2.68
CA LYS A 238 23.98 -5.94 4.10
C LYS A 238 24.29 -4.46 4.38
N VAL A 239 23.96 -3.55 3.47
CA VAL A 239 24.03 -2.10 3.75
C VAL A 239 22.86 -1.64 4.63
N THR A 240 21.80 -2.45 4.68
CA THR A 240 20.68 -2.31 5.61
C THR A 240 20.43 -3.64 6.29
N LEU A 241 19.83 -3.59 7.48
CA LEU A 241 19.54 -4.76 8.31
C LEU A 241 18.05 -4.75 8.67
N PRO A 242 17.41 -5.92 8.83
CA PRO A 242 16.00 -5.99 9.18
C PRO A 242 15.77 -5.35 10.54
N THR A 243 14.69 -4.57 10.64
CA THR A 243 14.15 -4.07 11.91
C THR A 243 12.92 -4.89 12.25
N ILE A 244 12.93 -5.55 13.41
CA ILE A 244 11.77 -6.30 13.90
C ILE A 244 10.83 -5.34 14.63
N GLN A 245 9.60 -5.25 14.13
CA GLN A 245 8.49 -4.57 14.78
C GLN A 245 7.58 -5.58 15.46
N ILE A 246 7.30 -5.35 16.73
CA ILE A 246 6.43 -6.20 17.54
C ILE A 246 5.10 -5.48 17.69
N PHE A 247 4.02 -6.12 17.24
CA PHE A 247 2.65 -5.64 17.40
C PHE A 247 1.93 -6.54 18.39
N GLN A 248 1.38 -5.94 19.44
CA GLN A 248 0.53 -6.63 20.39
C GLN A 248 -0.91 -6.24 20.11
N ALA A 249 -1.73 -7.22 19.72
CA ALA A 249 -3.17 -7.04 19.66
C ALA A 249 -3.71 -6.99 21.11
N PRO A 250 -4.79 -6.24 21.40
CA PRO A 250 -5.32 -6.18 22.76
C PRO A 250 -5.85 -7.53 23.29
N GLY A 251 -6.06 -8.51 22.41
CA GLY A 251 -6.35 -9.90 22.77
C GLY A 251 -5.12 -10.75 23.14
N GLY A 252 -3.93 -10.16 23.26
CA GLY A 252 -2.69 -10.82 23.66
C GLY A 252 -1.87 -11.46 22.53
N ALA A 253 -2.44 -11.59 21.33
CA ALA A 253 -1.70 -12.09 20.17
C ALA A 253 -0.56 -11.12 19.82
N THR A 254 0.68 -11.62 19.85
CA THR A 254 1.86 -10.87 19.45
C THR A 254 2.28 -11.29 18.05
N THR A 255 2.26 -10.36 17.11
CA THR A 255 2.79 -10.57 15.75
C THR A 255 4.11 -9.83 15.60
N GLN A 256 5.05 -10.45 14.90
CA GLN A 256 6.31 -9.82 14.54
C GLN A 256 6.32 -9.57 13.04
N LYS A 257 6.72 -8.37 12.64
CA LYS A 257 6.97 -8.01 11.24
C LYS A 257 8.39 -7.53 11.09
N ALA A 258 9.10 -8.06 10.10
CA ALA A 258 10.41 -7.57 9.73
C ALA A 258 10.26 -6.52 8.62
N ILE A 259 10.93 -5.39 8.77
CA ILE A 259 10.97 -4.35 7.75
C ILE A 259 12.41 -3.96 7.43
N TYR A 260 12.67 -3.62 6.18
CA TYR A 260 13.92 -3.00 5.75
C TYR A 260 13.71 -1.51 5.56
N LYS A 261 14.69 -0.73 6.00
CA LYS A 261 14.70 0.73 5.87
C LYS A 261 15.89 1.12 5.02
N PHE A 262 15.61 1.66 3.85
CA PHE A 262 16.62 2.19 2.94
C PHE A 262 16.67 3.70 3.13
N TYR A 263 17.80 4.25 3.54
CA TYR A 263 17.94 5.70 3.59
C TYR A 263 17.72 6.29 2.21
N TYR A 264 17.05 7.45 2.14
CA TYR A 264 16.71 8.08 0.87
C TYR A 264 17.93 8.32 -0.05
N HIS A 265 19.14 8.40 0.53
CA HIS A 265 20.43 8.43 -0.16
C HIS A 265 20.64 7.28 -1.16
N TYR A 266 20.04 6.12 -0.90
CA TYR A 266 20.11 4.94 -1.78
C TYR A 266 18.98 4.90 -2.82
N GLY A 267 17.99 5.78 -2.69
CA GLY A 267 16.92 5.93 -3.67
C GLY A 267 17.16 7.13 -4.57
N TYR A 268 16.10 7.54 -5.25
CA TYR A 268 16.05 8.77 -6.03
C TYR A 268 14.95 9.69 -5.48
N PRO A 269 15.11 11.02 -5.61
CA PRO A 269 14.03 11.95 -5.32
C PRO A 269 12.89 11.66 -6.30
N LEU A 270 11.69 11.39 -5.78
CA LEU A 270 10.51 11.09 -6.59
C LEU A 270 9.67 12.34 -6.84
N GLY A 271 9.54 13.20 -5.84
CA GLY A 271 8.79 14.44 -5.97
C GLY A 271 8.84 15.31 -4.73
N LYS A 272 8.37 16.54 -4.88
CA LYS A 272 8.23 17.52 -3.79
C LYS A 272 6.79 18.03 -3.72
N ALA A 273 6.25 18.11 -2.51
CA ALA A 273 4.91 18.63 -2.30
C ALA A 273 4.86 20.11 -2.71
N THR A 274 3.87 20.47 -3.52
CA THR A 274 3.54 21.86 -3.86
C THR A 274 2.43 22.40 -2.98
N GLN A 275 1.65 21.51 -2.36
CA GLN A 275 0.63 21.82 -1.38
C GLN A 275 0.57 20.70 -0.33
N GLU A 276 0.52 21.08 0.95
CA GLU A 276 0.30 20.13 2.04
C GLU A 276 -1.18 19.72 2.11
N PRO A 277 -1.49 18.49 2.57
CA PRO A 277 -2.87 18.07 2.78
C PRO A 277 -3.49 18.81 3.96
N LYS A 278 -4.82 18.91 3.95
CA LYS A 278 -5.60 19.26 5.14
C LYS A 278 -5.81 18.02 5.99
N LEU A 279 -5.74 18.21 7.30
CA LEU A 279 -6.09 17.19 8.29
C LEU A 279 -7.48 17.52 8.83
N LEU A 280 -8.47 16.75 8.40
CA LEU A 280 -9.86 16.99 8.72
C LEU A 280 -10.35 15.99 9.77
N PRO A 281 -11.12 16.42 10.78
CA PRO A 281 -11.79 15.48 11.66
C PRO A 281 -12.87 14.73 10.87
N ALA A 282 -12.94 13.42 11.08
CA ALA A 282 -13.97 12.54 10.53
C ALA A 282 -14.42 11.53 11.58
N CYS A 283 -15.55 10.87 11.35
CA CYS A 283 -15.99 9.77 12.19
C CYS A 283 -16.72 8.71 11.39
N VAL A 284 -16.78 7.51 11.96
CA VAL A 284 -17.65 6.43 11.52
C VAL A 284 -18.57 6.12 12.68
N GLU A 285 -19.87 6.07 12.42
CA GLU A 285 -20.86 5.59 13.37
C GLU A 285 -21.17 4.14 13.03
N ASP A 286 -21.01 3.24 13.99
CA ASP A 286 -21.46 1.86 13.81
C ASP A 286 -22.99 1.75 13.97
N LYS A 287 -23.54 0.59 13.60
CA LYS A 287 -24.98 0.34 13.67
C LYS A 287 -25.58 0.39 15.09
N ASN A 288 -24.74 0.43 16.14
CA ASN A 288 -25.14 0.54 17.54
C ASN A 288 -25.01 1.98 18.05
N GLY A 289 -24.67 2.94 17.19
CA GLY A 289 -24.46 4.35 17.55
C GLY A 289 -23.11 4.64 18.19
N HIS A 290 -22.14 3.71 18.14
CA HIS A 290 -20.80 3.97 18.63
C HIS A 290 -20.00 4.77 17.59
N ILE A 291 -19.50 5.94 18.02
CA ILE A 291 -18.76 6.85 17.17
C ILE A 291 -17.26 6.59 17.29
N LEU A 292 -16.62 6.29 16.16
CA LEU A 292 -15.17 6.15 16.04
C LEU A 292 -14.59 7.37 15.30
N PRO A 293 -14.04 8.37 16.02
CA PRO A 293 -13.43 9.54 15.40
C PRO A 293 -12.04 9.20 14.83
N TYR A 294 -11.66 9.82 13.72
CA TYR A 294 -10.32 9.72 13.12
C TYR A 294 -9.96 10.98 12.34
N VAL A 295 -8.70 11.08 11.89
CA VAL A 295 -8.23 12.18 11.04
C VAL A 295 -8.19 11.72 9.59
N LYS A 296 -8.91 12.42 8.72
CA LYS A 296 -8.90 12.23 7.27
C LYS A 296 -7.90 13.19 6.62
N PHE A 297 -7.13 12.68 5.66
CA PHE A 297 -6.22 13.46 4.83
C PHE A 297 -6.94 13.88 3.55
N ASP A 298 -6.95 15.18 3.26
CA ASP A 298 -7.67 15.74 2.11
C ASP A 298 -6.81 16.72 1.30
N GLY A 299 -6.83 16.56 -0.03
CA GLY A 299 -6.05 17.38 -0.97
C GLY A 299 -4.53 17.23 -0.83
N GLY A 300 -3.82 18.31 -1.15
CA GLY A 300 -2.37 18.31 -1.29
C GLY A 300 -1.94 17.83 -2.68
N SER A 301 -0.76 18.26 -3.10
CA SER A 301 -0.27 17.99 -4.46
C SER A 301 1.23 17.73 -4.47
N LEU A 302 1.65 16.83 -5.35
CA LEU A 302 3.04 16.42 -5.52
C LEU A 302 3.51 16.75 -6.93
N LYS A 303 4.58 17.52 -7.05
CA LYS A 303 5.28 17.68 -8.32
C LYS A 303 6.33 16.59 -8.43
N ILE A 304 6.23 15.76 -9.47
CA ILE A 304 7.22 14.72 -9.79
C ILE A 304 8.54 15.39 -10.19
N SER A 305 9.64 14.82 -9.71
CA SER A 305 10.99 15.31 -9.98
C SER A 305 11.43 15.00 -11.41
N GLU A 306 12.37 15.79 -11.93
CA GLU A 306 12.99 15.51 -13.24
C GLU A 306 13.76 14.18 -13.20
N GLU A 307 14.39 13.85 -12.07
CA GLU A 307 15.09 12.58 -11.87
C GLU A 307 14.15 11.38 -12.03
N CYS A 308 12.94 11.45 -11.46
CA CYS A 308 11.96 10.39 -11.63
C CYS A 308 11.49 10.28 -13.09
N LEU A 309 11.19 11.40 -13.74
CA LEU A 309 10.78 11.39 -15.16
C LEU A 309 11.89 10.79 -16.04
N ASN A 310 13.14 11.15 -15.79
CA ASN A 310 14.30 10.60 -16.50
C ASN A 310 14.47 9.09 -16.27
N ILE A 311 14.14 8.57 -15.09
CA ILE A 311 14.12 7.14 -14.83
C ILE A 311 13.01 6.47 -15.64
N LEU A 312 11.79 7.01 -15.59
CA LEU A 312 10.64 6.46 -16.34
C LEU A 312 10.87 6.48 -17.86
N HIS A 313 11.59 7.47 -18.40
CA HIS A 313 11.94 7.53 -19.82
C HIS A 313 12.99 6.49 -20.25
N LYS A 314 13.78 5.95 -19.32
CA LYS A 314 14.83 4.96 -19.59
C LYS A 314 14.31 3.52 -19.54
N LEU A 315 13.11 3.31 -19.01
CA LEU A 315 12.41 2.04 -18.93
C LEU A 315 11.55 1.82 -20.17
#